data_AF-A0A8C8WNJ2-F1
#
_entry.id   AF-A0A8C8WNJ2-F1
#
_cell.length_a   1.000
_cell.length_b   1.000
_cell.length_c   1.000
_cell.angle_alpha   90.00
_cell.angle_beta   90.00
_cell.angle_gamma   90.00
#
_symmetry.space_group_name_H-M   'P 1'
#
loop_
_entity.id
_entity.type
_entity.pdbx_description
1 polymer ?
#
loop_
_entity_poly.entity_id
_entity_poly.type
_entity_poly.pdbx_seq_one_letter_code
_entity_poly.pdbx_strand_id
1 'polypeptide(L)'
;MKATIIFLLLAQVSWAGPFQQRGLFDFMLEDEASGIGPEEHPPIDSELEPLGPVCPFRCQCHLRVVQCSDLGLEKVPKELPPDTTLLDLQNNKITEIKDGDFKNLKNLHVVYLHNNNISAVGSNDFCPPGYNTKKASYSGVSLFSNPVQYWEIQPSTFRCVYVRSAIQLGNYK
;
A
#
# COMPACT_ATOMS: atom_id res chain seq x y z
N MET A 1 8.49 80.65 10.73
CA MET A 1 7.63 79.44 10.82
C MET A 1 8.10 78.50 9.71
N LYS A 2 9.11 77.67 10.01
CA LYS A 2 9.04 76.20 10.01
C LYS A 2 8.58 75.61 8.66
N ALA A 3 9.54 75.21 7.84
CA ALA A 3 9.37 74.18 6.81
C ALA A 3 10.71 73.45 6.56
N THR A 4 11.37 73.08 7.66
CA THR A 4 12.29 71.94 7.66
C THR A 4 11.46 70.69 7.95
N ILE A 5 11.90 69.55 7.44
CA ILE A 5 11.30 68.20 7.55
C ILE A 5 10.45 67.83 6.34
N ILE A 6 11.10 67.21 5.35
CA ILE A 6 10.78 65.91 4.71
C ILE A 6 11.61 65.89 3.42
N PHE A 7 12.81 65.34 3.46
CA PHE A 7 13.50 64.74 2.28
C PHE A 7 14.79 64.07 2.78
N LEU A 8 14.64 62.99 3.57
CA LEU A 8 15.79 62.25 4.11
C LEU A 8 15.57 60.73 4.19
N LEU A 9 14.76 60.13 3.29
CA LEU A 9 14.54 58.68 3.29
C LEU A 9 14.38 58.06 1.90
N LEU A 10 15.21 58.41 0.90
CA LEU A 10 15.32 57.61 -0.33
C LEU A 10 16.76 57.67 -0.89
N ALA A 11 17.70 57.14 -0.13
CA ALA A 11 19.03 56.80 -0.64
C ALA A 11 19.47 55.45 -0.05
N GLN A 12 18.73 54.40 -0.40
CA GLN A 12 19.28 53.04 -0.35
C GLN A 12 20.10 52.90 -1.64
N VAL A 13 21.40 53.15 -1.52
CA VAL A 13 22.36 52.98 -2.60
C VAL A 13 22.42 51.48 -2.91
N SER A 14 21.88 51.09 -4.06
CA SER A 14 22.05 49.75 -4.61
C SER A 14 23.50 49.60 -5.07
N TRP A 15 24.36 49.02 -4.24
CA TRP A 15 25.69 48.56 -4.63
C TRP A 15 25.55 47.22 -5.37
N ALA A 16 25.06 47.27 -6.61
CA ALA A 16 25.27 46.17 -7.54
C ALA A 16 26.55 46.46 -8.32
N GLY A 17 27.62 45.70 -8.04
CA GLY A 17 28.81 45.70 -8.89
C GLY A 17 28.48 45.25 -10.33
N PRO A 18 29.35 45.53 -11.31
CA PRO A 18 29.11 45.11 -12.69
C PRO A 18 29.03 43.58 -12.75
N PHE A 19 27.91 43.07 -13.24
CA PHE A 19 27.72 41.65 -13.51
C PHE A 19 28.67 41.22 -14.63
N GLN A 20 29.78 40.57 -14.28
CA GLN A 20 30.59 39.81 -15.24
C GLN A 20 30.05 38.38 -15.30
N GLN A 21 29.44 38.04 -16.43
CA GLN A 21 29.08 36.66 -16.72
C GLN A 21 30.35 35.85 -16.99
N ARG A 22 30.82 35.11 -16.00
CA ARG A 22 31.84 34.06 -16.20
C ARG A 22 31.11 32.76 -16.53
N GLY A 23 31.56 32.11 -17.61
CA GLY A 23 30.90 30.96 -18.22
C GLY A 23 30.81 29.73 -17.31
N LEU A 24 29.98 28.78 -17.73
CA LEU A 24 29.47 27.62 -16.98
C LEU A 24 30.51 26.54 -16.59
N PHE A 25 31.82 26.74 -16.73
CA PHE A 25 32.79 25.64 -16.59
C PHE A 25 34.06 25.98 -15.80
N ASP A 26 34.07 27.04 -15.00
CA ASP A 26 35.29 27.52 -14.32
C ASP A 26 35.45 27.01 -12.86
N PHE A 27 34.99 25.80 -12.54
CA PHE A 27 35.17 25.22 -11.20
C PHE A 27 35.48 23.72 -11.18
N MET A 28 36.29 23.25 -12.12
CA MET A 28 36.89 21.92 -12.05
C MET A 28 38.27 21.95 -12.70
N LEU A 29 39.28 22.43 -11.97
CA LEU A 29 40.68 22.00 -12.07
C LEU A 29 41.56 22.92 -11.21
N GLU A 30 41.59 22.66 -9.91
CA GLU A 30 42.80 22.86 -9.12
C GLU A 30 43.03 21.54 -8.37
N ASP A 31 43.85 20.69 -9.00
CA ASP A 31 44.52 19.57 -8.36
C ASP A 31 45.37 20.10 -7.20
N GLU A 32 45.30 19.46 -6.04
CA GLU A 32 46.51 19.00 -5.34
C GLU A 32 46.12 17.87 -4.38
N ALA A 33 46.87 16.78 -4.47
CA ALA A 33 46.61 15.51 -3.82
C ALA A 33 46.98 15.54 -2.33
N SER A 34 46.09 15.03 -1.46
CA SER A 34 46.49 14.57 -0.13
C SER A 34 45.46 13.64 0.52
N GLY A 35 45.89 12.42 0.85
CA GLY A 35 45.30 11.61 1.92
C GLY A 35 44.44 10.42 1.48
N ILE A 36 45.08 9.26 1.29
CA ILE A 36 44.42 7.96 1.38
C ILE A 36 44.14 7.70 2.88
N GLY A 37 42.87 7.68 3.26
CA GLY A 37 42.38 7.03 4.47
C GLY A 37 41.13 6.24 4.08
N PRO A 38 41.02 4.94 4.42
CA PRO A 38 39.75 4.24 4.24
C PRO A 38 38.84 4.66 5.40
N GLU A 39 38.18 5.81 5.26
CA GLU A 39 37.08 6.17 6.16
C GLU A 39 35.82 5.48 5.64
N GLU A 40 35.50 4.40 6.35
CA GLU A 40 34.31 3.57 6.36
C GLU A 40 33.16 4.13 5.50
N HIS A 41 32.83 3.39 4.43
CA HIS A 41 31.43 3.39 3.99
C HIS A 41 30.59 3.07 5.23
N PRO A 42 29.64 3.93 5.65
CA PRO A 42 28.63 3.47 6.57
C PRO A 42 28.02 2.22 5.94
N PRO A 43 27.80 1.13 6.71
CA PRO A 43 27.25 -0.08 6.14
C PRO A 43 25.99 0.33 5.37
N ILE A 44 25.92 -0.08 4.09
CA ILE A 44 24.70 -0.09 3.29
C ILE A 44 23.81 -1.20 3.88
N ASP A 45 23.46 -1.04 5.15
CA ASP A 45 22.40 -1.68 5.90
C ASP A 45 21.59 -0.55 6.55
N SER A 46 21.43 0.57 5.86
CA SER A 46 20.17 1.29 6.00
C SER A 46 19.17 0.50 5.19
N GLU A 47 18.61 -0.48 5.89
CA GLU A 47 17.25 -0.99 5.69
C GLU A 47 16.36 0.23 5.55
N LEU A 48 16.30 0.77 4.32
CA LEU A 48 15.24 1.67 3.91
C LEU A 48 14.03 0.74 3.88
N GLU A 49 13.46 0.47 5.06
CA GLU A 49 12.12 -0.06 5.15
C GLU A 49 11.30 0.74 4.14
N PRO A 50 10.66 0.10 3.16
CA PRO A 50 9.94 0.82 2.14
C PRO A 50 8.99 1.76 2.87
N LEU A 51 9.25 3.07 2.76
CA LEU A 51 8.57 4.14 3.50
C LEU A 51 7.15 4.35 2.95
N GLY A 52 6.41 3.26 2.80
CA GLY A 52 5.05 3.26 2.32
C GLY A 52 4.48 1.85 2.26
N PRO A 53 3.16 1.71 2.51
CA PRO A 53 2.46 0.47 2.26
C PRO A 53 2.66 0.05 0.79
N VAL A 54 3.26 -1.13 0.59
CA VAL A 54 3.46 -1.67 -0.76
C VAL A 54 2.09 -1.98 -1.36
N CYS A 55 1.70 -1.21 -2.37
CA CYS A 55 0.49 -1.48 -3.13
C CYS A 55 0.81 -2.48 -4.26
N PRO A 56 0.03 -3.57 -4.41
CA PRO A 56 0.31 -4.55 -5.45
C PRO A 56 0.23 -3.96 -6.86
N PHE A 57 1.01 -4.55 -7.77
CA PHE A 57 1.10 -4.10 -9.16
C PHE A 57 -0.28 -4.11 -9.85
N ARG A 58 -0.65 -2.97 -10.44
CA ARG A 58 -1.95 -2.65 -11.08
C ARG A 58 -3.14 -2.47 -10.14
N CYS A 59 -2.98 -2.70 -8.84
CA CYS A 59 -4.02 -2.37 -7.87
C CYS A 59 -3.98 -0.88 -7.50
N GLN A 60 -5.12 -0.36 -7.06
CA GLN A 60 -5.24 1.00 -6.55
C GLN A 60 -5.47 0.96 -5.04
N CYS A 61 -4.50 1.46 -4.28
CA CYS A 61 -4.59 1.54 -2.83
C CYS A 61 -4.97 2.96 -2.41
N HIS A 62 -6.04 3.11 -1.64
CA HIS A 62 -6.46 4.38 -1.08
C HIS A 62 -6.78 4.22 0.40
N LEU A 63 -6.01 4.90 1.25
CA LEU A 63 -6.06 4.74 2.71
C LEU A 63 -5.89 3.26 3.09
N ARG A 64 -6.98 2.60 3.50
CA ARG A 64 -7.03 1.19 3.94
C ARG A 64 -7.79 0.28 2.98
N VAL A 65 -8.06 0.77 1.78
CA VAL A 65 -8.83 0.09 0.75
C VAL A 65 -7.88 -0.30 -0.38
N VAL A 66 -7.85 -1.59 -0.73
CA VAL A 66 -7.07 -2.11 -1.84
C VAL A 66 -8.02 -2.58 -2.92
N GLN A 67 -8.03 -1.85 -4.04
CA GLN A 67 -8.88 -2.10 -5.17
C GLN A 67 -8.10 -2.83 -6.28
N CYS A 68 -8.42 -4.09 -6.51
CA CYS A 68 -7.77 -4.99 -7.47
C CYS A 68 -8.79 -5.63 -8.43
N SER A 69 -9.97 -5.03 -8.61
CA SER A 69 -11.03 -5.52 -9.50
C SER A 69 -10.62 -5.50 -10.98
N ASP A 70 -11.14 -6.43 -11.78
CA ASP A 70 -11.02 -6.42 -13.26
C ASP A 70 -9.59 -6.53 -13.82
N LEU A 71 -8.63 -7.01 -13.02
CA LEU A 71 -7.21 -7.09 -13.40
C LEU A 71 -6.80 -8.43 -14.03
N GLY A 72 -7.73 -9.38 -14.12
CA GLY A 72 -7.50 -10.73 -14.61
C GLY A 72 -6.56 -11.53 -13.71
N LEU A 73 -6.57 -11.27 -12.40
CA LEU A 73 -5.73 -11.97 -11.43
C LEU A 73 -6.14 -13.44 -11.32
N GLU A 74 -5.17 -14.34 -11.42
CA GLU A 74 -5.40 -15.79 -11.25
C GLU A 74 -5.22 -16.24 -9.80
N LYS A 75 -4.58 -15.41 -8.97
CA LYS A 75 -4.24 -15.68 -7.57
C LYS A 75 -4.35 -14.40 -6.75
N VAL A 76 -4.54 -14.54 -5.45
CA VAL A 76 -4.49 -13.42 -4.50
C VAL A 76 -3.08 -12.82 -4.49
N PRO A 77 -2.92 -11.49 -4.60
CA PRO A 77 -1.61 -10.85 -4.52
C PRO A 77 -1.00 -11.01 -3.12
N LYS A 78 0.28 -11.39 -3.05
CA LYS A 78 0.99 -11.63 -1.78
C LYS A 78 1.40 -10.35 -1.06
N GLU A 79 1.66 -9.30 -1.83
CA GLU A 79 2.12 -7.99 -1.35
C GLU A 79 0.89 -7.11 -1.14
N LEU A 80 0.33 -7.16 0.07
CA LEU A 80 -0.80 -6.34 0.48
C LEU A 80 -0.41 -5.49 1.69
N PRO A 81 -0.86 -4.21 1.76
CA PRO A 81 -0.63 -3.36 2.93
C PRO A 81 -1.19 -3.99 4.22
N PRO A 82 -0.42 -4.06 5.32
CA PRO A 82 -0.87 -4.70 6.57
C PRO A 82 -2.03 -3.95 7.27
N ASP A 83 -2.21 -2.67 6.92
CA ASP A 83 -3.28 -1.80 7.41
C ASP A 83 -4.65 -2.06 6.71
N THR A 84 -4.66 -2.80 5.59
CA THR A 84 -5.85 -2.98 4.75
C THR A 84 -7.08 -3.45 5.53
N THR A 85 -8.18 -2.72 5.40
CA THR A 85 -9.49 -3.05 5.97
C THR A 85 -10.48 -3.61 4.96
N LEU A 86 -10.34 -3.24 3.69
CA LEU A 86 -11.20 -3.70 2.60
C LEU A 86 -10.33 -4.12 1.42
N LEU A 87 -10.48 -5.37 1.01
CA LEU A 87 -9.80 -5.93 -0.15
C LEU A 87 -10.84 -6.29 -1.22
N ASP A 88 -10.75 -5.64 -2.36
CA ASP A 88 -11.64 -5.86 -3.48
C ASP A 88 -10.91 -6.59 -4.62
N LEU A 89 -11.27 -7.85 -4.81
CA LEU A 89 -10.71 -8.77 -5.81
C LEU A 89 -11.82 -9.31 -6.74
N GLN A 90 -12.96 -8.64 -6.83
CA GLN A 90 -14.07 -9.07 -7.69
C GLN A 90 -13.70 -9.07 -9.18
N ASN A 91 -14.46 -9.82 -9.97
CA ASN A 91 -14.31 -9.90 -11.43
C ASN A 91 -12.89 -10.22 -11.92
N ASN A 92 -12.26 -11.20 -11.26
CA ASN A 92 -10.94 -11.71 -11.62
C ASN A 92 -11.06 -13.19 -12.04
N LYS A 93 -9.91 -13.87 -12.15
CA LYS A 93 -9.82 -15.28 -12.55
C LYS A 93 -9.26 -16.15 -11.42
N ILE A 94 -9.45 -15.73 -10.17
CA ILE A 94 -8.87 -16.41 -9.01
C ILE A 94 -9.49 -17.80 -8.89
N THR A 95 -8.66 -18.84 -8.81
CA THR A 95 -9.11 -20.23 -8.80
C THR A 95 -9.17 -20.84 -7.40
N GLU A 96 -8.36 -20.33 -6.48
CA GLU A 96 -8.24 -20.84 -5.12
C GLU A 96 -7.78 -19.71 -4.19
N ILE A 97 -8.14 -19.84 -2.91
CA ILE A 97 -7.59 -19.05 -1.83
C ILE A 97 -6.66 -19.97 -1.05
N LYS A 98 -5.47 -19.51 -0.70
CA LYS A 98 -4.52 -20.32 0.06
C LYS A 98 -4.57 -19.98 1.54
N ASP A 99 -4.31 -20.98 2.35
CA ASP A 99 -4.00 -20.76 3.77
C ASP A 99 -2.82 -19.78 3.87
N GLY A 100 -3.08 -18.66 4.53
CA GLY A 100 -2.10 -17.62 4.74
C GLY A 100 -2.17 -16.42 3.80
N ASP A 101 -3.00 -16.43 2.76
CA ASP A 101 -3.13 -15.28 1.83
C ASP A 101 -3.54 -13.99 2.58
N PHE A 102 -4.32 -14.12 3.65
CA PHE A 102 -4.76 -13.00 4.48
C PHE A 102 -4.07 -12.92 5.85
N LYS A 103 -3.04 -13.73 6.12
CA LYS A 103 -2.42 -13.85 7.45
C LYS A 103 -1.79 -12.55 7.96
N ASN A 104 -1.29 -11.72 7.05
CA ASN A 104 -0.62 -10.46 7.40
C ASN A 104 -1.60 -9.30 7.60
N LEU A 105 -2.89 -9.50 7.30
CA LEU A 105 -3.91 -8.45 7.26
C LEU A 105 -4.76 -8.48 8.54
N LYS A 106 -4.18 -8.00 9.64
CA LYS A 106 -4.80 -8.08 10.99
C LYS A 106 -6.08 -7.26 11.15
N ASN A 107 -6.29 -6.27 10.27
CA ASN A 107 -7.44 -5.35 10.31
C ASN A 107 -8.41 -5.58 9.14
N LEU A 108 -8.28 -6.70 8.43
CA LEU A 108 -9.12 -6.99 7.27
C LEU A 108 -10.55 -7.29 7.72
N HIS A 109 -11.49 -6.44 7.31
CA HIS A 109 -12.89 -6.54 7.67
C HIS A 109 -13.75 -7.05 6.52
N VAL A 110 -13.43 -6.67 5.28
CA VAL A 110 -14.27 -6.99 4.13
C VAL A 110 -13.41 -7.52 2.99
N VAL A 111 -13.85 -8.63 2.39
CA VAL A 111 -13.20 -9.24 1.22
C VAL A 111 -14.24 -9.54 0.15
N TYR A 112 -14.03 -8.96 -1.04
CA TYR A 112 -14.85 -9.24 -2.22
C TYR A 112 -14.11 -10.17 -3.16
N LEU A 113 -14.64 -11.38 -3.34
CA LEU A 113 -14.11 -12.42 -4.22
C LEU A 113 -15.19 -12.96 -5.17
N HIS A 114 -16.34 -12.29 -5.26
CA HIS A 114 -17.40 -12.70 -6.18
C HIS A 114 -16.96 -12.51 -7.64
N ASN A 115 -17.65 -13.21 -8.55
CA ASN A 115 -17.32 -13.22 -9.98
C ASN A 115 -15.85 -13.64 -10.23
N ASN A 116 -15.40 -14.72 -9.59
CA ASN A 116 -14.11 -15.34 -9.83
C ASN A 116 -14.30 -16.80 -10.29
N ASN A 117 -13.22 -17.56 -10.37
CA ASN A 117 -13.24 -18.97 -10.76
C ASN A 117 -12.91 -19.91 -9.58
N ILE A 118 -13.27 -19.51 -8.36
CA ILE A 118 -12.92 -20.25 -7.14
C ILE A 118 -13.71 -21.54 -7.10
N SER A 119 -13.04 -22.69 -7.15
CA SER A 119 -13.69 -24.01 -7.16
C SER A 119 -13.80 -24.67 -5.80
N ALA A 120 -12.94 -24.29 -4.85
CA ALA A 120 -12.90 -24.85 -3.51
C ALA A 120 -12.46 -23.79 -2.50
N VAL A 121 -12.93 -23.95 -1.25
CA VAL A 121 -12.49 -23.14 -0.09
C VAL A 121 -12.21 -24.10 1.06
N GLY A 122 -10.98 -24.05 1.58
CA GLY A 122 -10.51 -24.81 2.71
C GLY A 122 -10.87 -24.18 4.06
N SER A 123 -10.83 -25.00 5.11
CA SER A 123 -11.23 -24.63 6.48
C SER A 123 -10.39 -23.51 7.11
N ASN A 124 -9.22 -23.18 6.55
CA ASN A 124 -8.29 -22.19 7.10
C ASN A 124 -8.01 -21.01 6.15
N ASP A 125 -8.60 -20.99 4.96
CA ASP A 125 -8.28 -20.00 3.93
C ASP A 125 -8.59 -18.56 4.38
N PHE A 126 -9.70 -18.37 5.10
CA PHE A 126 -10.07 -17.07 5.67
C PHE A 126 -9.59 -16.89 7.11
N CYS A 127 -9.65 -17.98 7.89
CA CYS A 127 -9.37 -17.96 9.32
C CYS A 127 -8.15 -18.85 9.61
N PRO A 128 -6.98 -18.30 9.98
CA PRO A 128 -5.81 -19.11 10.30
C PRO A 128 -6.03 -19.99 11.55
N PRO A 129 -5.27 -21.07 11.71
CA PRO A 129 -5.31 -21.89 12.93
C PRO A 129 -4.92 -21.06 14.16
N GLY A 130 -5.61 -21.26 15.29
CA GLY A 130 -5.38 -20.50 16.52
C GLY A 130 -6.04 -19.11 16.57
N TYR A 131 -6.91 -18.79 15.61
CA TYR A 131 -7.64 -17.52 15.58
C TYR A 131 -8.50 -17.30 16.84
N ASN A 132 -8.42 -16.12 17.44
CA ASN A 132 -9.22 -15.76 18.61
C ASN A 132 -10.68 -15.45 18.21
N THR A 133 -11.58 -16.39 18.48
CA THR A 133 -13.02 -16.28 18.17
C THR A 133 -13.73 -15.13 18.89
N LYS A 134 -13.14 -14.55 19.95
CA LYS A 134 -13.69 -13.36 20.64
C LYS A 134 -13.45 -12.06 19.87
N LYS A 135 -12.60 -12.07 18.85
CA LYS A 135 -12.28 -10.92 18.00
C LYS A 135 -12.55 -11.30 16.55
N ALA A 136 -13.80 -11.43 16.14
CA ALA A 136 -14.13 -11.65 14.73
C ALA A 136 -13.58 -10.48 13.88
N SER A 137 -12.84 -10.79 12.82
CA SER A 137 -12.24 -9.76 11.94
C SER A 137 -13.18 -9.42 10.81
N TYR A 138 -13.85 -10.41 10.21
CA TYR A 138 -14.61 -10.18 8.99
C TYR A 138 -16.04 -9.72 9.27
N SER A 139 -16.37 -8.54 8.74
CA SER A 139 -17.72 -7.98 8.64
C SER A 139 -18.40 -8.34 7.32
N GLY A 140 -17.66 -8.83 6.31
CA GLY A 140 -18.21 -9.22 5.01
C GLY A 140 -17.27 -10.12 4.21
N VAL A 141 -17.79 -11.23 3.68
CA VAL A 141 -17.07 -12.10 2.74
C VAL A 141 -17.99 -12.41 1.57
N SER A 142 -17.56 -12.09 0.36
CA SER A 142 -18.37 -12.28 -0.84
C SER A 142 -17.76 -13.33 -1.77
N LEU A 143 -18.51 -14.39 -2.04
CA LEU A 143 -18.10 -15.55 -2.83
C LEU A 143 -19.15 -15.95 -3.88
N PHE A 144 -20.22 -15.18 -4.04
CA PHE A 144 -21.25 -15.47 -5.05
C PHE A 144 -20.67 -15.44 -6.48
N SER A 145 -21.33 -16.05 -7.45
CA SER A 145 -20.81 -16.10 -8.84
C SER A 145 -19.41 -16.75 -8.95
N ASN A 146 -19.17 -17.78 -8.14
CA ASN A 146 -18.00 -18.67 -8.24
C ASN A 146 -18.48 -20.11 -8.47
N PRO A 147 -17.69 -20.97 -9.13
CA PRO A 147 -18.01 -22.39 -9.32
C PRO A 147 -17.83 -23.25 -8.05
N VAL A 148 -17.67 -22.64 -6.87
CA VAL A 148 -17.53 -23.35 -5.60
C VAL A 148 -18.84 -24.00 -5.19
N GLN A 149 -18.76 -25.27 -4.81
CA GLN A 149 -19.87 -26.00 -4.22
C GLN A 149 -20.07 -25.55 -2.76
N TYR A 150 -20.96 -24.59 -2.54
CA TYR A 150 -21.17 -24.01 -1.20
C TYR A 150 -21.60 -25.04 -0.14
N TRP A 151 -22.23 -26.15 -0.55
CA TRP A 151 -22.61 -27.25 0.36
C TRP A 151 -21.43 -28.09 0.84
N GLU A 152 -20.27 -28.03 0.17
CA GLU A 152 -19.05 -28.72 0.61
C GLU A 152 -18.22 -27.88 1.60
N ILE A 153 -18.48 -26.57 1.67
CA ILE A 153 -17.73 -25.66 2.54
C ILE A 153 -18.09 -25.92 4.01
N GLN A 154 -17.08 -26.26 4.80
CA GLN A 154 -17.27 -26.47 6.24
C GLN A 154 -17.66 -25.17 6.94
N PRO A 155 -18.65 -25.17 7.86
CA PRO A 155 -19.00 -23.98 8.63
C PRO A 155 -17.84 -23.38 9.43
N SER A 156 -16.86 -24.22 9.83
CA SER A 156 -15.64 -23.81 10.54
C SER A 156 -14.70 -22.92 9.71
N THR A 157 -14.84 -22.93 8.38
CA THR A 157 -14.15 -22.05 7.43
C THR A 157 -14.39 -20.57 7.76
N PHE A 158 -15.61 -20.22 8.19
CA PHE A 158 -16.04 -18.85 8.45
C PHE A 158 -16.09 -18.52 9.94
N ARG A 159 -15.38 -19.26 10.80
CA ARG A 159 -15.38 -19.09 12.27
C ARG A 159 -14.97 -17.68 12.76
N CYS A 160 -14.29 -16.91 11.92
CA CYS A 160 -13.81 -15.56 12.21
C CYS A 160 -14.67 -14.46 11.57
N VAL A 161 -15.82 -14.82 10.99
CA VAL A 161 -16.82 -13.88 10.46
C VAL A 161 -17.85 -13.55 11.55
N TYR A 162 -18.15 -12.27 11.71
CA TYR A 162 -18.96 -11.75 12.82
C TYR A 162 -20.40 -12.31 12.85
N VAL A 163 -21.04 -12.38 11.68
CA VAL A 163 -22.42 -12.87 11.54
C VAL A 163 -22.55 -13.71 10.27
N ARG A 164 -23.44 -14.71 10.28
CA ARG A 164 -23.67 -15.56 9.09
C ARG A 164 -24.22 -14.77 7.89
N SER A 165 -24.98 -13.70 8.12
CA SER A 165 -25.52 -12.83 7.06
C SER A 165 -24.45 -12.02 6.32
N ALA A 166 -23.22 -11.92 6.87
CA ALA A 166 -22.10 -11.26 6.22
C ALA A 166 -21.45 -12.13 5.13
N ILE A 167 -21.80 -13.42 5.07
CA ILE A 167 -21.25 -14.37 4.10
C ILE A 167 -22.21 -14.44 2.91
N GLN A 168 -21.80 -13.89 1.78
CA GLN A 168 -22.58 -13.90 0.55
C GLN A 168 -22.13 -15.08 -0.31
N LEU A 169 -22.96 -16.12 -0.34
CA LEU A 169 -22.73 -17.35 -1.11
C LEU A 169 -23.84 -17.54 -2.13
N GLY A 170 -23.57 -18.39 -3.12
CA GLY A 170 -24.54 -18.87 -4.09
C GLY A 170 -24.43 -18.21 -5.45
N ASN A 171 -25.15 -18.76 -6.42
CA ASN A 171 -25.42 -18.11 -7.70
C ASN A 171 -26.86 -17.63 -7.63
N TYR A 172 -27.08 -16.33 -7.49
CA TYR A 172 -28.39 -15.78 -7.88
C TYR A 172 -28.47 -15.90 -9.40
N LYS A 173 -29.00 -17.03 -9.86
CA LYS A 173 -29.59 -17.14 -11.20
C LYS A 173 -31.05 -16.72 -11.12
#